data_AF-A0A1Y0MVA1-F1
#
_entry.id   AF-A0A1Y0MVA1-F1
#
_cell.length_a   1.000
_cell.length_b   1.000
_cell.length_c   1.000
_cell.angle_alpha   90.00
_cell.angle_beta   90.00
_cell.angle_gamma   90.00
#
_symmetry.space_group_name_H-M   'P 1'
#
loop_
_entity.id
_entity.type
_entity.pdbx_description
1 polymer ?
#
loop_
_entity_poly.entity_id
_entity_poly.type
_entity_poly.pdbx_seq_one_letter_code
_entity_poly.pdbx_strand_id
1 'polypeptide(L)'
;MYLEFTDEELLNFDTYLTNIDVDYWDCKFAKSAKKRVIPIYTMQKNLSLVFTKQEFDALQELVRLNKKEPQASLTVLDIDYTLLLN
;
A
#
# COMPACT_ATOMS: atom_id res chain seq x y z
N MET A 1 4.90 -9.37 13.19
CA MET A 1 4.80 -7.90 13.25
C MET A 1 3.34 -7.57 13.01
N TYR A 2 2.67 -6.94 13.96
CA TYR A 2 1.28 -6.51 13.81
C TYR A 2 1.26 -5.00 13.57
N LEU A 3 0.40 -4.55 12.66
CA LEU A 3 0.07 -3.15 12.50
C LEU A 3 -1.10 -2.87 13.43
N GLU A 4 -0.82 -2.24 14.55
CA GLU A 4 -1.81 -1.88 15.56
C GLU A 4 -1.89 -0.36 15.61
N PHE A 5 -3.11 0.16 15.50
CA PHE A 5 -3.37 1.59 15.47
C PHE A 5 -4.45 1.92 16.51
N THR A 6 -4.25 3.01 17.22
CA THR A 6 -5.34 3.72 17.90
C THR A 6 -6.24 4.40 16.86
N ASP A 7 -7.46 4.77 17.24
CA ASP A 7 -8.41 5.45 16.32
C ASP A 7 -7.81 6.74 15.71
N GLU A 8 -7.07 7.50 16.52
CA GLU A 8 -6.39 8.72 16.07
C GLU A 8 -5.24 8.42 15.10
N GLU A 9 -4.43 7.40 15.40
CA GLU A 9 -3.35 6.97 14.51
C GLU A 9 -3.89 6.45 13.18
N LEU A 10 -5.02 5.74 13.20
CA LEU A 10 -5.67 5.23 12.00
C LEU A 10 -6.23 6.36 11.13
N LEU A 11 -6.86 7.36 11.74
CA LEU A 11 -7.35 8.56 11.03
C LEU A 11 -6.20 9.37 10.42
N ASN A 12 -5.13 9.56 11.19
CA ASN A 12 -3.92 10.23 10.71
C ASN A 12 -3.27 9.43 9.57
N PHE A 13 -3.31 8.09 9.65
CA PHE A 13 -2.79 7.22 8.61
C PHE A 13 -3.61 7.30 7.32
N ASP A 14 -4.95 7.29 7.39
CA ASP A 14 -5.83 7.50 6.22
C ASP A 14 -5.56 8.85 5.53
N THR A 15 -5.42 9.91 6.34
CA THR A 15 -5.10 11.26 5.86
C THR A 15 -3.72 11.29 5.22
N TYR A 16 -2.73 10.64 5.83
CA TYR A 16 -1.38 10.52 5.28
C TYR A 16 -1.40 9.81 3.92
N LEU A 17 -2.04 8.65 3.82
CA LEU A 17 -2.15 7.89 2.58
C LEU A 17 -2.85 8.67 1.47
N THR A 18 -3.87 9.46 1.80
CA THR A 18 -4.59 10.31 0.84
C THR A 18 -3.73 11.45 0.28
N ASN A 19 -2.77 11.94 1.07
CA ASN A 19 -1.87 13.02 0.66
C ASN A 19 -0.66 12.55 -0.15
N ILE A 20 -0.44 11.24 -0.30
CA ILE A 20 0.66 10.73 -1.13
C ILE A 20 0.29 10.93 -2.61
N ASP A 21 1.14 11.68 -3.31
CA ASP A 21 1.06 11.83 -4.76
C ASP A 21 1.58 10.56 -5.45
N VAL A 22 0.66 9.64 -5.75
CA VAL A 22 0.94 8.37 -6.42
C VAL A 22 1.48 8.59 -7.83
N ASP A 23 0.95 9.59 -8.55
CA ASP A 23 1.31 9.87 -9.93
C ASP A 23 2.73 10.45 -10.05
N TYR A 24 3.17 11.21 -9.05
CA TYR A 24 4.56 11.65 -8.94
C TYR A 24 5.52 10.45 -8.87
N TRP A 25 5.22 9.46 -8.02
CA TRP A 25 6.07 8.28 -7.87
C TRP A 25 6.07 7.40 -9.12
N ASP A 26 4.90 7.24 -9.74
CA ASP A 26 4.74 6.50 -11.00
C ASP A 26 5.57 7.15 -12.13
N CYS A 27 5.45 8.47 -12.31
CA CYS A 27 6.21 9.22 -13.33
C CYS A 27 7.72 9.19 -13.08
N LYS A 28 8.15 9.38 -11.81
CA LYS A 28 9.56 9.41 -11.44
C LYS A 28 10.26 8.09 -11.73
N PHE A 29 9.54 6.99 -11.61
CA PHE A 29 10.06 5.64 -11.80
C PHE A 29 9.57 4.94 -13.05
N ALA A 30 8.84 5.63 -13.94
CA ALA A 30 8.33 5.11 -15.21
C ALA A 30 9.41 4.50 -16.12
N LYS A 31 10.67 4.96 -15.99
CA LYS A 31 11.83 4.42 -16.75
C LYS A 31 12.63 3.38 -15.98
N SER A 32 12.25 3.08 -14.74
CA SER A 32 12.94 2.11 -13.89
C SER A 32 12.30 0.73 -14.01
N ALA A 33 13.10 -0.33 -14.05
CA ALA A 33 12.59 -1.70 -14.06
C ALA A 33 12.00 -2.16 -12.71
N LYS A 34 11.79 -1.24 -11.75
CA LYS A 34 11.36 -1.56 -10.39
C LYS A 34 9.84 -1.56 -10.32
N LYS A 35 9.25 -2.71 -9.94
CA LYS A 35 7.80 -2.86 -9.75
C LYS A 35 7.26 -2.12 -8.52
N ARG A 36 8.06 -1.96 -7.45
CA ARG A 36 7.68 -1.29 -6.19
C ARG A 36 8.33 0.08 -6.10
N VAL A 37 7.52 1.12 -6.00
CA VAL A 37 7.95 2.51 -6.25
C VAL A 37 7.42 3.53 -5.26
N ILE A 38 6.40 3.20 -4.46
CA ILE A 38 5.81 4.10 -3.48
C ILE A 38 6.32 3.73 -2.08
N PRO A 39 7.24 4.52 -1.47
CA PRO A 39 7.72 4.28 -0.12
C PRO A 39 6.79 4.88 0.94
N ILE A 40 6.46 4.10 1.96
CA ILE A 40 5.87 4.56 3.21
C ILE A 40 6.91 4.40 4.32
N TYR A 41 7.28 5.52 4.93
CA TYR A 41 8.22 5.53 6.04
C TYR A 41 7.49 5.22 7.34
N THR A 42 7.98 4.21 8.06
CA THR A 42 7.46 3.90 9.39
C THR A 42 8.16 4.76 10.44
N MET A 43 7.61 4.80 11.66
CA MET A 43 8.28 5.42 12.81
C MET A 43 9.61 4.74 13.16
N GLN A 44 9.83 3.49 12.71
CA GLN A 44 11.07 2.77 12.89
C GLN A 44 12.08 3.18 11.80
N LYS A 45 13.21 3.77 12.20
CA LYS A 45 14.23 4.31 11.28
C LYS A 45 14.81 3.29 10.29
N ASN A 46 14.72 2.01 10.61
CA ASN A 46 15.26 0.89 9.82
C ASN A 46 14.16 0.10 9.06
N LEU A 47 12.92 0.57 9.07
CA LEU A 47 11.81 -0.09 8.39
C LEU A 47 11.08 0.89 7.47
N SER A 48 11.00 0.52 6.20
CA SER A 48 10.20 1.21 5.20
C SER A 48 9.39 0.19 4.43
N LEU A 49 8.12 0.51 4.19
CA LEU A 49 7.24 -0.30 3.38
C LEU A 49 7.28 0.24 1.95
N VAL A 50 7.33 -0.64 0.94
CA VAL A 50 7.35 -0.22 -0.46
C VAL A 50 6.28 -0.99 -1.21
N PHE A 51 5.42 -0.23 -1.88
CA PHE A 51 4.24 -0.74 -2.57
C PHE A 51 4.35 -0.50 -4.08
N THR A 52 3.73 -1.39 -4.85
CA THR A 52 3.29 -1.08 -6.21
C THR A 52 2.08 -0.15 -6.17
N LYS A 53 1.69 0.44 -7.30
CA LYS A 53 0.48 1.24 -7.41
C LYS A 53 -0.77 0.45 -6.99
N GLN A 54 -0.92 -0.76 -7.52
CA GLN A 54 -2.02 -1.66 -7.17
C GLN A 54 -2.05 -2.02 -5.68
N GLU A 55 -0.91 -2.35 -5.07
CA GLU A 55 -0.85 -2.67 -3.64
C GLU A 55 -1.18 -1.43 -2.78
N PHE A 56 -0.76 -0.24 -3.21
CA PHE A 56 -1.04 1.01 -2.53
C PHE A 56 -2.53 1.39 -2.59
N ASP A 57 -3.16 1.22 -3.75
CA ASP A 57 -4.60 1.44 -3.93
C ASP A 57 -5.41 0.49 -3.03
N ALA A 58 -5.02 -0.78 -2.96
CA ALA A 58 -5.63 -1.76 -2.06
C ALA A 58 -5.45 -1.40 -0.58
N LEU A 59 -4.29 -0.84 -0.20
CA LEU A 59 -4.03 -0.34 1.15
C LEU A 59 -4.91 0.86 1.49
N GLN A 60 -5.03 1.85 0.59
CA GLN A 60 -5.93 2.99 0.77
C GLN A 60 -7.37 2.50 0.94
N GLU A 61 -7.78 1.51 0.14
CA GLU A 61 -9.08 0.89 0.31
C GLU A 61 -9.21 0.25 1.70
N LEU A 62 -8.23 -0.51 2.18
CA LEU A 62 -8.31 -1.22 3.46
C LEU A 62 -8.44 -0.27 4.66
N VAL A 63 -7.76 0.88 4.60
CA VAL A 63 -7.69 1.86 5.69
C VAL A 63 -8.92 2.78 5.74
N ARG A 64 -9.61 3.00 4.61
CA ARG A 64 -10.78 3.88 4.54
C ARG A 64 -11.91 3.38 5.44
N LEU A 65 -12.19 4.15 6.49
CA LEU A 65 -13.21 3.87 7.50
C LEU A 65 -14.66 3.95 6.97
N ASN A 66 -14.90 4.70 5.88
CA ASN A 66 -16.24 5.02 5.36
C ASN A 66 -16.61 4.22 4.10
N LYS A 67 -16.42 2.89 4.10
CA LYS A 67 -16.78 2.07 2.95
C LYS A 67 -18.28 1.81 2.83
N LYS A 68 -18.81 2.04 1.63
CA LYS A 68 -20.17 1.65 1.23
C LYS A 68 -20.27 0.23 0.65
N GLU A 69 -19.17 -0.32 0.17
CA GLU A 69 -19.14 -1.61 -0.57
C GLU A 69 -18.11 -2.57 0.07
N PRO A 70 -18.40 -3.88 0.12
CA PRO A 70 -17.46 -4.89 0.60
C PRO A 70 -16.24 -5.01 -0.33
N GLN A 71 -15.06 -5.22 0.25
CA GLN A 71 -13.85 -5.51 -0.54
C GLN A 71 -14.03 -6.80 -1.33
N ALA A 72 -13.68 -6.76 -2.62
CA ALA A 72 -13.57 -7.97 -3.41
C ALA A 72 -12.52 -8.89 -2.78
N SER A 73 -12.84 -10.19 -2.68
CA SER A 73 -11.87 -11.17 -2.20
C SER A 73 -10.70 -11.27 -3.17
N LEU A 74 -9.48 -11.26 -2.65
CA LEU A 74 -8.28 -11.45 -3.46
C LEU A 74 -8.25 -12.88 -4.02
N THR A 75 -7.96 -12.99 -5.31
CA THR A 75 -7.67 -14.26 -5.96
C THR A 75 -6.16 -14.48 -6.04
N VAL A 76 -5.75 -15.72 -6.31
CA VAL A 76 -4.32 -16.05 -6.50
C VAL A 76 -3.69 -15.24 -7.65
N LEU A 77 -4.48 -14.89 -8.67
CA LEU A 77 -4.01 -14.11 -9.81
C LEU A 77 -3.72 -12.65 -9.46
N ASP A 78 -4.30 -12.13 -8.37
CA ASP A 78 -4.06 -10.77 -7.90
C ASP A 78 -2.74 -10.63 -7.14
N ILE A 79 -2.06 -11.75 -6.86
CA ILE A 79 -0.82 -11.80 -6.10
C ILE A 79 0.33 -12.12 -7.07
N ASP A 80 1.24 -11.16 -7.26
CA ASP A 80 2.45 -11.33 -8.05
C ASP A 80 3.48 -12.18 -7.26
N TYR A 81 3.20 -13.48 -7.15
CA TYR A 81 4.01 -14.47 -6.45
C TYR A 81 4.60 -15.49 -7.43
N THR A 82 5.91 -15.70 -7.35
CA THR A 82 6.56 -16.80 -8.09
C THR A 82 6.13 -18.13 -7.49
N LEU A 83 5.27 -18.86 -8.19
CA LEU A 83 4.88 -20.22 -7.83
C LEU A 83 6.11 -21.13 -7.84
N LEU A 84 6.60 -21.49 -6.64
CA LEU A 84 7.62 -22.50 -6.46
C LEU A 84 6.91 -23.86 -6.37
N LEU A 85 6.88 -24.61 -7.47
CA LEU A 85 6.48 -26.02 -7.45
C LEU A 85 7.68 -26.88 -7.04
N ASN A 86 7.42 -27.84 -6.15
CA ASN A 86 8.39 -28.85 -5.69
C ASN A 86 8.59 -29.96 -6.73
#